data_AF-A0A9W9HTW5-F1
#
_entry.id   AF-A0A9W9HTW5-F1
#
_cell.length_a   1.000
_cell.length_b   1.000
_cell.length_c   1.000
_cell.angle_alpha   90.00
_cell.angle_beta   90.00
_cell.angle_gamma   90.00
#
_symmetry.space_group_name_H-M   'P 1'
#
loop_
_entity.id
_entity.type
_entity.pdbx_description
1 polymer ?
#
loop_
_entity_poly.entity_id
_entity_poly.type
_entity_poly.pdbx_seq_one_letter_code
_entity_poly.pdbx_strand_id
1 'polypeptide(L)'
;MLHSAILCLCLFLAAVSASSPPKVFIIRHGEKPANPDDHGLTWDGIKRSQCLREVFGEHSGYDIGHIMAPTVKWNGEHRRAYMTVLPVANDLGLEIDTHCSRKDTKCVADAIRSYDGPGNILIAWRHKNMGAIQEHLGSSDPVEYPEDRFDLIWTIPFSYEEITDIKSEFCPGLDSSPGLIAQY
;
A
#
# COMPACT_ATOMS: atom_id res chain seq x y z
N MET A 1 -62.32 1.61 32.36
CA MET A 1 -60.98 0.98 32.45
C MET A 1 -60.21 1.37 31.20
N LEU A 2 -59.36 2.40 31.28
CA LEU A 2 -58.62 2.93 30.14
C LEU A 2 -57.16 2.47 30.28
N HIS A 3 -56.74 1.48 29.50
CA HIS A 3 -55.35 1.02 29.49
C HIS A 3 -54.57 1.93 28.54
N SER A 4 -53.79 2.84 29.12
CA SER A 4 -52.88 3.72 28.40
C SER A 4 -51.64 2.91 28.01
N ALA A 5 -51.50 2.60 26.71
CA ALA A 5 -50.31 1.96 26.18
C ALA A 5 -49.27 3.04 25.88
N ILE A 6 -48.24 3.10 26.74
CA ILE A 6 -47.08 3.98 26.53
C ILE A 6 -46.19 3.33 25.47
N LEU A 7 -46.22 3.88 24.26
CA LEU A 7 -45.32 3.52 23.17
C LEU A 7 -43.94 4.14 23.47
N CYS A 8 -43.05 3.35 24.06
CA CYS A 8 -41.67 3.77 24.32
C CYS A 8 -40.89 3.73 23.00
N LEU A 9 -40.83 4.87 22.29
CA LEU A 9 -40.05 5.04 21.08
C LEU A 9 -38.57 5.14 21.46
N CYS A 10 -37.87 4.00 21.48
CA CYS A 10 -36.42 3.96 21.62
C CYS A 10 -35.76 4.52 20.35
N LEU A 11 -35.34 5.78 20.38
CA LEU A 11 -34.44 6.35 19.37
C LEU A 11 -33.06 5.69 19.51
N PHE A 12 -32.76 4.72 18.64
CA PHE A 12 -31.39 4.27 18.42
C PHE A 12 -30.64 5.36 17.66
N LEU A 13 -29.89 6.20 18.37
CA LEU A 13 -28.86 7.02 17.74
C LEU A 13 -27.73 6.09 17.28
N ALA A 14 -27.71 5.75 16.00
CA ALA A 14 -26.53 5.16 15.38
C ALA A 14 -25.43 6.24 15.40
N ALA A 15 -24.41 6.04 16.22
CA ALA A 15 -23.21 6.87 16.16
C ALA A 15 -22.53 6.58 14.82
N VAL A 16 -22.61 7.53 13.89
CA VAL A 16 -21.76 7.54 12.70
C VAL A 16 -20.34 7.82 13.19
N SER A 17 -19.54 6.78 13.36
CA SER A 17 -18.10 6.94 13.55
C SER A 17 -17.53 7.56 12.28
N ALA A 18 -17.03 8.80 12.38
CA ALA A 18 -16.24 9.38 11.32
C ALA A 18 -14.95 8.56 11.19
N SER A 19 -14.79 7.85 10.06
CA SER A 19 -13.53 7.18 9.74
C SER A 19 -12.48 8.26 9.49
N SER A 20 -11.33 8.17 10.15
CA SER A 20 -10.18 8.99 9.79
C SER A 20 -9.77 8.65 8.35
N PRO A 21 -9.36 9.65 7.53
CA PRO A 21 -8.83 9.35 6.21
C PRO A 21 -7.69 8.32 6.28
N PRO A 22 -7.60 7.39 5.32
CA PRO A 22 -6.61 6.32 5.35
C PRO A 22 -5.21 6.93 5.27
N LYS A 23 -4.24 6.24 5.85
CA LYS A 23 -2.83 6.41 5.49
C LYS A 23 -2.52 5.60 4.24
N VAL A 24 -1.52 6.04 3.49
CA VAL A 24 -0.97 5.31 2.36
C VAL A 24 0.42 4.80 2.72
N PHE A 25 0.64 3.52 2.48
CA PHE A 25 1.94 2.87 2.58
C PHE A 25 2.40 2.50 1.18
N ILE A 26 3.53 3.03 0.72
CA ILE A 26 4.08 2.69 -0.60
C ILE A 26 5.37 1.88 -0.43
N ILE A 27 5.42 0.73 -1.08
CA ILE A 27 6.60 -0.14 -1.19
C ILE A 27 7.00 -0.32 -2.66
N ARG A 28 8.27 -0.63 -2.88
CA ARG A 28 8.74 -1.07 -4.19
C ARG A 28 8.39 -2.56 -4.36
N HIS A 29 8.20 -3.00 -5.61
CA HIS A 29 8.19 -4.44 -5.90
C HIS A 29 9.46 -5.14 -5.36
N GLY A 30 9.37 -6.41 -4.97
CA GLY A 30 10.50 -7.20 -4.50
C GLY A 30 11.61 -7.41 -5.53
N GLU A 31 12.69 -8.06 -5.10
CA GLU A 31 13.92 -8.26 -5.86
C GLU A 31 13.64 -8.89 -7.23
N LYS A 32 14.30 -8.34 -8.26
CA LYS A 32 14.07 -8.68 -9.66
C LYS A 32 15.31 -9.32 -10.30
N PRO A 33 15.14 -10.20 -11.28
CA PRO A 33 16.26 -10.70 -12.07
C PRO A 33 17.03 -9.56 -12.77
N ALA A 34 18.30 -9.83 -13.10
CA ALA A 34 19.11 -8.92 -13.89
C ALA A 34 18.58 -8.80 -15.33
N ASN A 35 18.03 -9.89 -15.87
CA ASN A 35 17.39 -9.90 -17.18
C ASN A 35 16.12 -9.03 -17.18
N PRO A 36 16.04 -7.95 -17.98
CA PRO A 36 14.87 -7.07 -18.01
C PRO A 36 13.61 -7.73 -18.59
N ASP A 37 13.78 -8.76 -19.42
CA ASP A 37 12.68 -9.51 -20.03
C ASP A 37 12.08 -10.56 -19.09
N ASP A 38 12.75 -10.84 -17.96
CA ASP A 38 12.13 -11.59 -16.88
C ASP A 38 11.31 -10.64 -16.00
N HIS A 39 9.99 -10.80 -16.09
CA HIS A 39 9.05 -9.99 -15.33
C HIS A 39 8.70 -10.59 -13.95
N GLY A 40 9.33 -11.69 -13.54
CA GLY A 40 9.14 -12.32 -12.24
C GLY A 40 9.96 -11.69 -11.11
N LEU A 41 9.81 -12.28 -9.92
CA LEU A 41 10.65 -12.03 -8.75
C LEU A 41 11.80 -13.04 -8.71
N THR A 42 12.94 -12.67 -8.12
CA THR A 42 13.98 -13.65 -7.74
C THR A 42 13.52 -14.46 -6.52
N TRP A 43 14.32 -15.43 -6.08
CA TRP A 43 14.11 -16.11 -4.80
C TRP A 43 14.06 -15.15 -3.62
N ASP A 44 14.93 -14.14 -3.60
CA ASP A 44 14.89 -13.09 -2.58
C ASP A 44 13.60 -12.28 -2.63
N GLY A 45 13.12 -11.94 -3.83
CA GLY A 45 11.85 -11.23 -4.00
C GLY A 45 10.64 -12.07 -3.56
N ILE A 46 10.68 -13.38 -3.81
CA ILE A 46 9.66 -14.30 -3.29
C ILE A 46 9.76 -14.37 -1.75
N LYS A 47 10.96 -14.47 -1.18
CA LYS A 47 11.17 -14.46 0.26
C LYS A 47 10.68 -13.16 0.91
N ARG A 48 10.90 -12.00 0.26
CA ARG A 48 10.35 -10.70 0.67
C ARG A 48 8.83 -10.74 0.67
N SER A 49 8.20 -11.19 -0.41
CA SER A 49 6.73 -11.29 -0.49
C SER A 49 6.12 -12.14 0.64
N GLN A 50 6.84 -13.17 1.11
CA GLN A 50 6.42 -13.97 2.25
C GLN A 50 6.64 -13.27 3.59
N CYS A 51 7.77 -12.57 3.76
CA CYS A 51 8.03 -11.75 4.94
C CYS A 51 6.97 -10.65 5.13
N LEU A 52 6.53 -10.02 4.04
CA LEU A 52 5.53 -8.93 4.07
C LEU A 52 4.20 -9.33 4.72
N ARG A 53 3.88 -10.63 4.79
CA ARG A 53 2.69 -11.17 5.48
C ARG A 53 2.72 -10.83 6.97
N GLU A 54 3.89 -10.88 7.60
CA GLU A 54 4.07 -10.49 9.01
C GLU A 54 4.11 -8.97 9.17
N VAL A 55 4.68 -8.26 8.18
CA VAL A 55 4.80 -6.79 8.21
C VAL A 55 3.42 -6.13 8.10
N PHE A 56 2.60 -6.56 7.16
CA PHE A 56 1.31 -5.94 6.81
C PHE A 56 0.09 -6.82 7.14
N GLY A 57 0.28 -7.90 7.90
CA GLY A 57 -0.80 -8.84 8.24
C GLY A 57 -1.89 -8.26 9.14
N GLU A 58 -2.92 -9.06 9.41
CA GLU A 58 -4.13 -8.65 10.16
C GLU A 58 -3.82 -8.08 11.55
N HIS A 59 -2.76 -8.57 12.20
CA HIS A 59 -2.33 -8.12 13.53
C HIS A 59 -1.28 -7.00 13.50
N SER A 60 -0.91 -6.51 12.30
CA SER A 60 0.02 -5.41 12.16
C SER A 60 -0.62 -4.08 12.56
N GLY A 61 0.21 -3.12 12.96
CA GLY A 61 -0.25 -1.74 13.19
C GLY A 61 -0.57 -0.96 11.91
N TYR A 62 -0.42 -1.59 10.73
CA TYR A 62 -0.69 -0.97 9.44
C TYR A 62 -2.17 -1.00 9.05
N ASP A 63 -2.96 -1.93 9.59
CA ASP A 63 -4.42 -1.99 9.37
C ASP A 63 -4.80 -1.87 7.88
N ILE A 64 -4.30 -2.77 7.03
CA ILE A 64 -4.47 -2.69 5.56
C ILE A 64 -5.89 -3.13 5.17
N GLY A 65 -6.63 -2.23 4.52
CA GLY A 65 -7.96 -2.50 3.97
C GLY A 65 -8.04 -2.42 2.44
N HIS A 66 -7.00 -1.90 1.78
CA HIS A 66 -6.92 -1.82 0.33
C HIS A 66 -5.50 -2.03 -0.16
N ILE A 67 -5.35 -2.79 -1.25
CA ILE A 67 -4.05 -3.11 -1.84
C ILE A 67 -4.07 -2.75 -3.32
N MET A 68 -3.08 -1.98 -3.78
CA MET A 68 -2.93 -1.60 -5.18
C MET A 68 -1.61 -2.11 -5.78
N ALA A 69 -1.68 -2.52 -7.04
CA ALA A 69 -0.54 -2.85 -7.89
C ALA A 69 -0.86 -2.44 -9.34
N PRO A 70 0.13 -2.30 -10.25
CA PRO A 70 -0.17 -1.91 -11.62
C PRO A 70 -0.88 -3.03 -12.37
N THR A 71 -1.67 -2.66 -13.39
CA THR A 71 -2.22 -3.61 -14.37
C THR A 71 -1.12 -4.54 -14.90
N VAL A 72 -1.36 -5.85 -14.78
CA VAL A 72 -0.49 -6.88 -15.36
C VAL A 72 -0.87 -7.10 -16.81
N LYS A 73 0.09 -6.94 -17.72
CA LYS A 73 -0.16 -7.20 -19.15
C LYS A 73 -0.27 -8.70 -19.43
N TRP A 74 -0.87 -9.05 -20.57
CA TRP A 74 -1.03 -10.44 -21.01
C TRP A 74 0.29 -11.23 -21.12
N ASN A 75 1.41 -10.55 -21.46
CA ASN A 75 2.75 -11.14 -21.53
C ASN A 75 3.43 -11.21 -20.15
N GLY A 76 2.71 -10.87 -19.08
CA GLY A 76 3.18 -10.84 -17.71
C GLY A 76 4.07 -9.64 -17.36
N GLU A 77 4.23 -8.65 -18.25
CA GLU A 77 4.85 -7.39 -17.88
C GLU A 77 4.14 -6.76 -16.69
N HIS A 78 4.93 -6.14 -15.81
CA HIS A 78 4.47 -5.36 -14.64
C HIS A 78 3.94 -6.23 -13.48
N ARG A 79 3.99 -7.57 -13.59
CA ARG A 79 3.55 -8.49 -12.52
C ARG A 79 4.34 -8.45 -11.22
N ARG A 80 5.58 -7.94 -11.18
CA ARG A 80 6.42 -7.99 -9.96
C ARG A 80 5.75 -7.35 -8.75
N ALA A 81 5.17 -6.16 -8.93
CA ALA A 81 4.49 -5.45 -7.86
C ALA A 81 3.28 -6.27 -7.36
N TYR A 82 2.46 -6.78 -8.27
CA TYR A 82 1.36 -7.70 -7.94
C TYR A 82 1.84 -8.93 -7.15
N MET A 83 2.86 -9.63 -7.64
CA MET A 83 3.43 -10.81 -6.98
C MET A 83 4.00 -10.49 -5.58
N THR A 84 4.46 -9.26 -5.36
CA THR A 84 5.06 -8.84 -4.08
C THR A 84 4.01 -8.78 -2.97
N VAL A 85 2.80 -8.29 -3.28
CA VAL A 85 1.72 -8.12 -2.29
C VAL A 85 0.69 -9.24 -2.31
N LEU A 86 0.75 -10.16 -3.28
CA LEU A 86 -0.19 -11.28 -3.40
C LEU A 86 -0.31 -12.13 -2.11
N PRO A 87 0.78 -12.50 -1.41
CA PRO A 87 0.65 -13.26 -0.18
C PRO A 87 -0.08 -12.47 0.94
N VAL A 88 0.17 -11.16 1.05
CA VAL A 88 -0.51 -10.27 2.00
C VAL A 88 -2.00 -10.18 1.67
N ALA A 89 -2.34 -9.94 0.40
CA ALA A 89 -3.72 -9.86 -0.06
C ALA A 89 -4.51 -11.14 0.23
N ASN A 90 -3.90 -12.30 -0.02
CA ASN A 90 -4.51 -13.59 0.26
C ASN A 90 -4.79 -13.80 1.76
N ASP A 91 -3.84 -13.45 2.63
CA ASP A 91 -4.01 -13.58 4.09
C ASP A 91 -5.10 -12.66 4.63
N LEU A 92 -5.19 -11.43 4.11
CA LEU A 92 -6.20 -10.45 4.50
C LEU A 92 -7.57 -10.67 3.83
N GLY A 93 -7.67 -11.59 2.87
CA GLY A 93 -8.89 -11.79 2.08
C GLY A 93 -9.25 -10.58 1.20
N LEU A 94 -8.25 -9.82 0.76
CA LEU A 94 -8.41 -8.64 -0.08
C LEU A 94 -8.10 -8.95 -1.56
N GLU A 95 -8.83 -8.31 -2.46
CA GLU A 95 -8.44 -8.26 -3.87
C GLU A 95 -7.32 -7.22 -4.07
N ILE A 96 -6.41 -7.49 -5.00
CA ILE A 96 -5.44 -6.49 -5.44
C ILE A 96 -6.06 -5.66 -6.54
N ASP A 97 -6.26 -4.39 -6.28
CA ASP A 97 -6.67 -3.43 -7.28
C ASP A 97 -5.54 -3.22 -8.30
N THR A 98 -5.87 -3.51 -9.57
CA THR A 98 -4.94 -3.42 -10.70
C THR A 98 -5.44 -2.52 -11.83
N HIS A 99 -6.44 -1.66 -11.57
CA HIS A 99 -7.06 -0.85 -12.63
C HIS A 99 -6.13 0.22 -13.22
N CYS A 100 -5.19 0.74 -12.43
CA CYS A 100 -4.22 1.73 -12.91
C CYS A 100 -3.03 1.07 -13.62
N SER A 101 -2.68 1.58 -14.80
CA SER A 101 -1.47 1.14 -15.50
C SER A 101 -0.21 1.62 -14.77
N ARG A 102 0.92 0.92 -14.94
CA ARG A 102 2.20 1.26 -14.30
C ARG A 102 2.66 2.73 -14.50
N LYS A 103 2.28 3.37 -15.61
CA LYS A 103 2.67 4.75 -15.94
C LYS A 103 1.59 5.77 -15.59
N ASP A 104 0.39 5.33 -15.25
CA ASP A 104 -0.73 6.23 -14.93
C ASP A 104 -0.73 6.54 -13.44
N THR A 105 0.23 7.35 -13.02
CA THR A 105 0.41 7.74 -11.62
C THR A 105 -0.67 8.71 -11.15
N LYS A 106 -1.34 9.41 -12.07
CA LYS A 106 -2.51 10.23 -11.77
C LYS A 106 -3.69 9.36 -11.36
N CYS A 107 -3.96 8.28 -12.09
CA CYS A 107 -4.98 7.28 -11.72
C CYS A 107 -4.76 6.77 -10.29
N VAL A 108 -3.52 6.46 -9.92
CA VAL A 108 -3.20 5.99 -8.55
C VAL A 108 -3.55 7.06 -7.49
N ALA A 109 -3.18 8.32 -7.73
CA ALA A 109 -3.51 9.41 -6.81
C ALA A 109 -5.02 9.68 -6.72
N ASP A 110 -5.74 9.58 -7.83
CA ASP A 110 -7.20 9.72 -7.86
C ASP A 110 -7.88 8.58 -7.09
N ALA A 111 -7.39 7.33 -7.22
CA ALA A 111 -7.87 6.18 -6.48
C ALA A 111 -7.65 6.33 -4.96
N ILE A 112 -6.46 6.79 -4.55
CA ILE A 112 -6.16 7.09 -3.13
C ILE A 112 -7.16 8.10 -2.57
N ARG A 113 -7.40 9.21 -3.28
CA ARG A 113 -8.32 10.27 -2.82
C ARG A 113 -9.78 9.84 -2.79
N SER A 114 -10.15 8.91 -3.66
CA SER A 114 -11.53 8.43 -3.78
C SER A 114 -11.83 7.27 -2.83
N TYR A 115 -10.82 6.71 -2.16
CA TYR A 115 -11.00 5.60 -1.24
C TYR A 115 -11.74 6.04 0.04
N ASP A 116 -12.89 5.44 0.28
CA ASP A 116 -13.76 5.66 1.45
C ASP A 116 -13.99 4.36 2.26
N GLY A 117 -13.24 3.30 1.94
CA GLY A 117 -13.30 2.01 2.61
C GLY A 117 -12.60 1.99 3.99
N PRO A 118 -12.72 0.87 4.74
CA PRO A 118 -12.05 0.71 6.03
C PRO A 118 -10.53 0.56 5.88
N GLY A 119 -9.78 0.85 6.94
CA GLY A 119 -8.34 0.63 6.99
C GLY A 119 -7.52 1.52 6.03
N ASN A 120 -6.25 1.19 5.91
CA ASN A 120 -5.23 1.93 5.17
C ASN A 120 -4.92 1.28 3.82
N ILE A 121 -4.23 2.02 2.96
CA ILE A 121 -3.92 1.62 1.59
C ILE A 121 -2.46 1.17 1.51
N LEU A 122 -2.21 -0.06 1.02
CA LEU A 122 -0.89 -0.56 0.66
C LEU A 122 -0.71 -0.52 -0.87
N ILE A 123 0.38 0.09 -1.35
CA ILE A 123 0.68 0.21 -2.77
C ILE A 123 2.05 -0.40 -3.05
N ALA A 124 2.10 -1.41 -3.91
CA ALA A 124 3.36 -1.90 -4.46
C ALA A 124 3.57 -1.36 -5.88
N TRP A 125 4.71 -0.72 -6.13
CA TRP A 125 4.97 -0.08 -7.42
C TRP A 125 6.41 -0.20 -7.92
N ARG A 126 6.67 0.38 -9.10
CA ARG A 126 8.04 0.54 -9.63
C ARG A 126 8.65 1.83 -9.07
N HIS A 127 9.84 1.73 -8.46
CA HIS A 127 10.57 2.88 -7.89
C HIS A 127 10.59 4.13 -8.79
N LYS A 128 10.92 3.99 -10.09
CA LYS A 128 10.97 5.13 -11.04
C LYS A 128 9.65 5.87 -11.26
N ASN A 129 8.53 5.32 -10.79
CA ASN A 129 7.20 5.92 -10.92
C ASN A 129 6.68 6.45 -9.58
N MET A 130 7.34 6.16 -8.45
CA MET A 130 6.86 6.56 -7.12
C MET A 130 7.00 8.06 -6.85
N GLY A 131 8.00 8.73 -7.43
CA GLY A 131 8.10 10.20 -7.43
C GLY A 131 6.84 10.87 -8.02
N ALA A 132 6.43 10.44 -9.22
CA ALA A 132 5.24 10.98 -9.87
C ALA A 132 3.91 10.65 -9.14
N ILE A 133 3.86 9.59 -8.34
CA ILE A 133 2.70 9.35 -7.45
C ILE A 133 2.63 10.44 -6.38
N GLN A 134 3.76 10.77 -5.73
CA GLN A 134 3.84 11.85 -4.73
C GLN A 134 3.44 13.20 -5.33
N GLU A 135 3.97 13.54 -6.52
CA GLU A 135 3.60 14.77 -7.23
C GLU A 135 2.09 14.87 -7.45
N HIS A 136 1.47 13.78 -7.92
CA HIS A 136 0.03 13.76 -8.13
C HIS A 136 -0.79 13.75 -6.85
N LEU A 137 -0.22 13.31 -5.72
CA LEU A 137 -0.84 13.41 -4.40
C LEU A 137 -0.75 14.83 -3.81
N GLY A 138 0.19 15.65 -4.28
CA GLY A 138 0.33 17.06 -3.91
C GLY A 138 1.68 17.42 -3.32
N SER A 139 2.64 16.49 -3.28
CA SER A 139 3.99 16.79 -2.79
C SER A 139 4.66 17.85 -3.64
N SER A 140 5.16 18.90 -2.98
CA SER A 140 5.98 19.94 -3.61
C SER A 140 7.45 19.53 -3.76
N ASP A 141 7.88 18.48 -3.05
CA ASP A 141 9.26 17.99 -3.04
C ASP A 141 9.27 16.44 -3.09
N PRO A 142 8.91 15.85 -4.24
CA PRO A 142 8.85 14.40 -4.40
C PRO A 142 10.26 13.80 -4.32
N VAL A 143 10.46 12.85 -3.42
CA VAL A 143 11.76 12.16 -3.29
C VAL A 143 11.83 10.93 -4.18
N GLU A 144 13.05 10.56 -4.59
CA GLU A 144 13.29 9.33 -5.34
C GLU A 144 13.44 8.13 -4.39
N TYR A 145 12.84 7.01 -4.78
CA TYR A 145 13.08 5.75 -4.09
C TYR A 145 14.46 5.19 -4.49
N PRO A 146 15.37 4.90 -3.54
CA PRO A 146 16.74 4.47 -3.85
C PRO A 146 16.80 3.23 -4.75
N GLU A 147 17.62 3.28 -5.81
CA GLU A 147 17.67 2.23 -6.84
C GLU A 147 18.15 0.87 -6.30
N ASP A 148 19.03 0.88 -5.30
CA ASP A 148 19.64 -0.28 -4.67
C ASP A 148 18.80 -0.90 -3.55
N ARG A 149 17.73 -0.21 -3.11
CA ARG A 149 16.84 -0.66 -2.03
C ARG A 149 15.59 -1.34 -2.57
N PHE A 150 15.05 -2.25 -1.76
CA PHE A 150 13.80 -3.00 -2.03
C PHE A 150 12.88 -3.07 -0.81
N ASP A 151 13.34 -2.55 0.33
CA ASP A 151 12.81 -2.83 1.66
C ASP A 151 12.20 -1.59 2.34
N LEU A 152 12.20 -0.44 1.68
CA LEU A 152 11.64 0.78 2.29
C LEU A 152 10.12 0.82 2.15
N ILE A 153 9.48 1.11 3.27
CA ILE A 153 8.08 1.47 3.41
C ILE A 153 8.01 2.98 3.58
N TRP A 154 7.31 3.66 2.67
CA TRP A 154 6.98 5.07 2.81
C TRP A 154 5.60 5.21 3.44
N THR A 155 5.52 5.96 4.54
CA THR A 155 4.24 6.29 5.18
C THR A 155 3.81 7.69 4.80
N ILE A 156 2.62 7.80 4.22
CA ILE A 156 2.03 9.05 3.74
C ILE A 156 0.64 9.20 4.39
N PRO A 157 0.52 9.92 5.52
CA PRO A 157 -0.78 10.22 6.10
C PRO A 157 -1.54 11.25 5.25
N PHE A 158 -2.84 11.38 5.48
CA PHE A 158 -3.62 12.51 4.98
C PHE A 158 -3.00 13.84 5.46
N SER A 159 -2.85 14.88 4.64
CA SER A 159 -3.46 15.16 3.32
C SER A 159 -2.77 14.55 2.09
N TYR A 160 -1.83 13.62 2.28
CA TYR A 160 -1.06 12.92 1.24
C TYR A 160 0.11 13.68 0.60
N GLU A 161 0.41 14.88 1.10
CA GLU A 161 1.41 15.76 0.51
C GLU A 161 2.85 15.38 0.92
N GLU A 162 3.04 14.68 2.04
CA GLU A 162 4.37 14.41 2.60
C GLU A 162 4.55 12.96 3.04
N ILE A 163 5.75 12.42 2.82
CA ILE A 163 6.20 11.19 3.48
C ILE A 163 6.66 11.57 4.88
N THR A 164 5.95 11.10 5.90
CA THR A 164 6.28 11.44 7.30
C THR A 164 7.19 10.41 7.98
N ASP A 165 7.32 9.22 7.40
CA ASP A 165 8.13 8.14 7.96
C ASP A 165 8.63 7.19 6.85
N ILE A 166 9.90 6.79 6.96
CA ILE A 166 10.53 5.80 6.07
C ILE A 166 11.17 4.73 6.95
N LYS A 167 10.69 3.49 6.81
CA LYS A 167 11.19 2.35 7.58
C LYS A 167 11.57 1.21 6.67
N SER A 168 12.50 0.39 7.14
CA SER A 168 12.79 -0.91 6.53
C SER A 168 11.66 -1.89 6.86
N GLU A 169 11.38 -2.83 5.96
CA GLU A 169 10.48 -3.97 6.17
C GLU A 169 11.00 -4.92 7.26
N PHE A 170 12.31 -4.87 7.56
CA PHE A 170 13.04 -5.75 8.45
C PHE A 170 12.93 -7.24 8.08
N CYS A 171 12.94 -7.54 6.78
CA CYS A 171 12.91 -8.90 6.28
C CYS A 171 14.25 -9.64 6.53
N PRO A 172 14.24 -10.77 7.25
CA PRO A 172 15.46 -11.43 7.68
C PRO A 172 16.40 -11.82 6.54
N GLY A 173 17.60 -11.22 6.54
CA GLY A 173 18.66 -11.50 5.57
C GLY A 173 18.41 -10.96 4.17
N LEU A 174 17.49 -10.00 4.00
CA LEU A 174 17.23 -9.32 2.73
C LEU A 174 17.53 -7.83 2.79
N ASP A 175 17.36 -7.21 3.94
CA ASP A 175 17.42 -5.75 4.05
C ASP A 175 18.85 -5.25 4.21
N SER A 176 19.12 -4.12 3.59
CA SER A 176 20.39 -3.43 3.72
C SER A 176 20.54 -2.92 5.15
N SER A 177 21.74 -3.02 5.73
CA SER A 177 22.01 -2.57 7.10
C SER A 177 21.50 -1.13 7.35
N PRO A 178 21.01 -0.80 8.57
CA PRO A 178 20.35 0.48 8.89
C PRO A 178 21.15 1.78 8.66
N GLY A 179 22.42 1.68 8.24
CA GLY A 179 23.36 2.80 8.16
C GLY A 179 23.15 3.77 6.99
N LEU A 180 22.15 3.56 6.13
CA LEU A 180 21.84 4.43 5.00
C LEU A 180 20.33 4.70 4.94
N ILE A 181 19.80 5.31 5.99
CA ILE A 181 18.78 6.34 5.79
C ILE A 181 19.56 7.64 5.79
N ALA A 182 20.31 7.88 4.70
CA ALA A 182 20.77 9.23 4.43
C ALA A 182 19.49 10.05 4.25
N GLN A 183 19.19 10.86 5.25
CA GLN A 183 18.20 11.92 5.15
C GLN A 183 18.55 12.70 3.88
N TYR A 184 17.67 12.60 2.89
CA TYR A 184 17.55 13.59 1.84
C TYR A 184 16.44 14.52 2.28
#